data_AF-A0A7S0EWZ8-F1
#
_entry.id   AF-A0A7S0EWZ8-F1
#
_cell.length_a   1.000
_cell.length_b   1.000
_cell.length_c   1.000
_cell.angle_alpha   90.00
_cell.angle_beta   90.00
_cell.angle_gamma   90.00
#
_symmetry.space_group_name_H-M   'P 1'
#
loop_
_entity.id
_entity.type
_entity.pdbx_description
1 polymer ?
#
loop_
_entity_poly.entity_id
_entity_poly.type
_entity_poly.pdbx_seq_one_letter_code
_entity_poly.pdbx_strand_id
1 'polypeptide(L)'
;MPNRGGRRCCRAHVLALTLALHISPCDGVTFKLEPSHERCISETIPVRSLLTGDWTSLGAEDQSNTQVRAPSGKVLFENKHAAGHFSVTAAAAGEHHVCVRNEGTTAHEVSLNVKQAVEVDDHNLVAKQEHIEAIEAELDRMKKIA
;
A
#
# COMPACT_ATOMS: atom_id res chain seq x y z
N MET A 1 45.04 46.43 11.94
CA MET A 1 43.96 46.45 12.96
C MET A 1 42.85 47.38 12.45
N PRO A 2 41.52 47.18 12.64
CA PRO A 2 40.70 46.10 13.23
C PRO A 2 39.90 45.29 12.14
N ASN A 3 39.56 44.00 12.33
CA ASN A 3 38.37 43.36 12.96
C ASN A 3 37.00 43.52 12.25
N ARG A 4 36.40 42.37 11.87
CA ARG A 4 34.96 41.94 11.81
C ARG A 4 34.82 40.93 10.67
N GLY A 5 34.55 39.63 10.87
CA GLY A 5 33.57 39.03 11.77
C GLY A 5 32.24 38.85 11.01
N GLY A 6 31.95 37.65 10.52
CA GLY A 6 30.72 37.43 9.75
C GLY A 6 30.47 36.00 9.26
N ARG A 7 30.48 35.01 10.18
CA ARG A 7 29.98 33.65 9.94
C ARG A 7 28.51 33.70 9.46
N ARG A 8 28.27 33.59 8.16
CA ARG A 8 26.92 33.43 7.57
C ARG A 8 26.97 32.49 6.37
N CYS A 9 27.22 31.20 6.61
CA CYS A 9 27.02 30.20 5.55
C CYS A 9 26.43 28.88 6.09
N CYS A 10 26.69 28.52 7.35
CA CYS A 10 26.19 27.26 7.91
C CYS A 10 24.74 27.29 8.43
N ARG A 11 24.08 28.46 8.51
CA ARG A 11 22.71 28.56 9.06
C ARG A 11 21.60 28.28 8.05
N ALA A 12 21.85 28.43 6.75
CA ALA A 12 20.84 28.19 5.72
C ALA A 12 20.65 26.69 5.41
N HIS A 13 21.73 25.90 5.49
CA HIS A 13 21.68 24.45 5.25
C HIS A 13 20.96 23.67 6.37
N VAL A 14 21.09 24.11 7.62
CA VAL A 14 20.43 23.44 8.76
C VAL A 14 18.92 23.63 8.72
N LEU A 15 18.45 24.80 8.27
CA LEU A 15 17.02 25.12 8.19
C LEU A 15 16.30 24.31 7.08
N ALA A 16 16.99 24.04 5.97
CA ALA A 16 16.45 23.25 4.86
C ALA A 16 16.31 21.75 5.21
N LEU A 17 17.25 21.19 5.98
CA LEU A 17 17.20 19.79 6.41
C LEU A 17 16.06 19.52 7.40
N THR A 18 15.71 20.49 8.25
CA THR A 18 14.60 20.36 9.21
C THR A 18 13.21 20.40 8.54
N LEU A 19 13.08 21.07 7.39
CA LEU A 19 11.78 21.21 6.71
C LEU A 19 11.38 19.94 5.94
N ALA A 20 12.35 19.14 5.47
CA ALA A 20 12.10 17.91 4.74
C ALA A 20 11.53 16.76 5.62
N LEU A 21 11.65 16.84 6.94
CA LEU A 21 11.17 15.79 7.86
C LEU A 21 9.66 15.82 8.15
N HIS A 22 8.90 16.78 7.61
CA HIS A 22 7.50 17.00 7.98
C HIS A 22 6.48 16.51 6.93
N ILE A 23 6.94 15.85 5.87
CA ILE A 23 6.04 15.25 4.89
C ILE A 23 5.66 13.86 5.42
N SER A 24 4.64 13.80 6.26
CA SER A 24 4.00 12.52 6.58
C SER A 24 3.34 11.98 5.30
N PRO A 25 3.56 10.71 4.94
CA PRO A 25 2.78 10.08 3.88
C PRO A 25 1.31 10.02 4.33
N CYS A 26 0.45 10.74 3.62
CA CYS A 26 -0.99 10.64 3.78
C CYS A 26 -1.47 9.51 2.86
N ASP A 27 -1.47 8.27 3.38
CA ASP A 27 -2.02 7.13 2.65
C ASP A 27 -3.50 7.00 3.01
N GLY A 28 -4.38 7.48 2.14
CA GLY A 28 -5.84 7.36 2.30
C GLY A 28 -6.61 8.38 1.46
N VAL A 29 -7.86 8.06 1.13
CA VAL A 29 -8.77 8.97 0.42
C VAL A 29 -9.95 9.29 1.32
N THR A 30 -10.24 10.58 1.46
CA THR A 30 -11.42 11.07 2.17
C THR A 30 -12.40 11.69 1.18
N PHE A 31 -13.67 11.29 1.24
CA PHE A 31 -14.70 11.78 0.34
C PHE A 31 -16.06 11.90 1.04
N LYS A 32 -16.88 12.82 0.54
CA LYS A 32 -18.28 12.94 0.94
C LYS A 32 -19.13 11.92 0.19
N LEU A 33 -19.96 11.18 0.92
CA LEU A 33 -20.85 10.15 0.39
C LEU A 33 -22.31 10.54 0.63
N GLU A 34 -23.01 10.87 -0.47
CA GLU A 34 -24.43 11.23 -0.44
C GLU A 34 -25.34 10.01 -0.17
N PRO A 35 -26.57 10.21 0.32
CA PRO A 35 -27.53 9.12 0.59
C PRO A 35 -27.76 8.22 -0.62
N SER A 36 -27.89 6.91 -0.41
CA SER A 36 -28.08 5.89 -1.45
C SER A 36 -26.95 5.78 -2.50
N HIS A 37 -25.84 6.52 -2.35
CA HIS A 37 -24.70 6.42 -3.24
C HIS A 37 -23.64 5.44 -2.72
N GLU A 38 -22.86 4.91 -3.67
CA GLU A 38 -21.73 4.01 -3.43
C GLU A 38 -20.49 4.59 -4.12
N ARG A 39 -19.35 4.45 -3.45
CA ARG A 39 -18.03 4.79 -4.02
C ARG A 39 -17.09 3.62 -3.79
N CYS A 40 -16.24 3.35 -4.79
CA CYS A 40 -15.32 2.23 -4.76
C CYS A 40 -13.90 2.66 -5.14
N ILE A 41 -12.92 2.02 -4.53
CA ILE A 41 -11.53 1.97 -5.00
C ILE A 41 -11.34 0.65 -5.73
N SER A 42 -10.76 0.71 -6.93
CA SER A 42 -10.42 -0.45 -7.76
C SER A 42 -8.93 -0.71 -7.72
N GLU A 43 -8.53 -1.94 -7.44
CA GLU A 43 -7.11 -2.35 -7.43
C GLU A 43 -6.92 -3.64 -8.24
N THR A 44 -5.86 -3.72 -9.04
CA THR A 44 -5.53 -4.95 -9.77
C THR A 44 -4.57 -5.81 -8.95
N ILE A 45 -5.06 -6.94 -8.46
CA ILE A 45 -4.38 -7.75 -7.45
C ILE A 45 -3.98 -9.11 -8.04
N PRO A 46 -2.72 -9.57 -7.90
CA PRO A 46 -2.31 -10.91 -8.27
C PRO A 46 -2.96 -11.99 -7.39
N VAL A 47 -2.95 -13.24 -7.87
CA VAL A 47 -3.32 -14.41 -7.07
C VAL A 47 -2.46 -14.47 -5.79
N ARG A 48 -3.08 -14.87 -4.67
CA ARG A 48 -2.46 -15.03 -3.33
C ARG A 48 -1.89 -13.76 -2.71
N SER A 49 -2.03 -12.60 -3.35
CA SER A 49 -1.69 -11.34 -2.72
C SER A 49 -2.75 -10.92 -1.71
N LEU A 50 -2.35 -10.11 -0.73
CA LEU A 50 -3.20 -9.63 0.35
C LEU A 50 -3.72 -8.23 0.04
N LEU A 51 -5.02 -8.04 0.20
CA LEU A 51 -5.69 -6.74 0.18
C LEU A 51 -6.11 -6.40 1.61
N THR A 52 -5.58 -5.29 2.13
CA THR A 52 -5.88 -4.81 3.48
C THR A 52 -6.36 -3.38 3.44
N GLY A 53 -7.05 -2.95 4.48
CA GLY A 53 -7.46 -1.57 4.59
C GLY A 53 -8.29 -1.31 5.82
N ASP A 54 -8.56 -0.04 6.04
CA ASP A 54 -9.37 0.47 7.14
C ASP A 54 -10.29 1.58 6.63
N TRP A 55 -11.43 1.73 7.30
CA TRP A 55 -12.39 2.77 6.99
C TRP A 55 -12.93 3.42 8.25
N THR A 56 -13.35 4.68 8.10
CA THR A 56 -14.09 5.42 9.11
C THR A 56 -15.16 6.29 8.43
N SER A 57 -16.38 6.27 8.95
CA SER A 57 -17.52 7.07 8.49
C SER A 57 -17.93 8.04 9.60
N LEU A 58 -17.67 9.33 9.40
CA LEU A 58 -17.93 10.36 10.41
C LEU A 58 -19.39 10.79 10.36
N GLY A 59 -20.09 10.70 11.50
CA GLY A 59 -21.50 11.14 11.61
C GLY A 59 -22.52 10.16 11.04
N ALA A 60 -22.14 8.88 10.87
CA ALA A 60 -22.93 7.85 10.21
C ALA A 60 -22.81 6.49 10.93
N GLU A 61 -23.17 6.44 12.21
CA GLU A 61 -23.29 5.15 12.92
C GLU A 61 -24.35 4.27 12.25
N ASP A 62 -23.95 3.06 11.85
CA ASP A 62 -24.75 2.04 11.17
C ASP A 62 -25.44 2.47 9.85
N GLN A 63 -24.98 3.57 9.25
CA GLN A 63 -25.52 4.09 7.98
C GLN A 63 -24.65 3.77 6.76
N SER A 64 -23.53 3.07 6.95
CA SER A 64 -22.58 2.74 5.89
C SER A 64 -22.38 1.25 5.79
N ASN A 65 -22.33 0.73 4.56
CA ASN A 65 -22.01 -0.65 4.29
C ASN A 65 -20.71 -0.72 3.47
N THR A 66 -19.67 -1.30 4.07
CA THR A 66 -18.36 -1.49 3.46
C THR A 66 -18.25 -2.91 2.94
N GLN A 67 -17.90 -3.07 1.66
CA GLN A 67 -17.73 -4.37 1.02
C GLN A 67 -16.42 -4.47 0.25
N VAL A 68 -15.80 -5.66 0.28
CA VAL A 68 -14.69 -6.03 -0.61
C VAL A 68 -15.22 -7.06 -1.61
N ARG A 69 -15.06 -6.80 -2.91
CA ARG A 69 -15.55 -7.67 -3.98
C ARG A 69 -14.40 -8.18 -4.85
N ALA A 70 -14.45 -9.47 -5.16
CA ALA A 70 -13.55 -10.13 -6.10
C ALA A 70 -13.81 -9.68 -7.54
N PRO A 71 -12.92 -9.99 -8.51
CA PRO A 71 -13.13 -9.71 -9.93
C PRO A 71 -14.39 -10.36 -10.51
N SER A 72 -14.83 -11.48 -9.91
CA SER A 72 -16.08 -12.15 -10.29
C SER A 72 -17.34 -11.45 -9.78
N GLY A 73 -17.20 -10.38 -8.99
CA GLY A 73 -18.29 -9.73 -8.26
C GLY A 73 -18.65 -10.40 -6.93
N LYS A 74 -18.03 -11.54 -6.57
CA LYS A 74 -18.27 -12.20 -5.28
C LYS A 74 -17.84 -11.30 -4.12
N VAL A 75 -18.73 -11.11 -3.15
CA VAL A 75 -18.41 -10.42 -1.89
C VAL A 75 -17.48 -11.30 -1.05
N LEU A 76 -16.30 -10.77 -0.73
CA LEU A 76 -15.28 -11.41 0.11
C LEU A 76 -15.33 -10.93 1.56
N PHE A 77 -15.81 -9.70 1.76
CA PHE A 77 -15.98 -9.08 3.07
C PHE A 77 -17.17 -8.11 3.04
N GLU A 78 -17.90 -8.01 4.13
CA GLU A 78 -18.99 -7.06 4.33
C GLU A 78 -19.06 -6.62 5.79
N ASN A 79 -19.21 -5.33 6.05
CA ASN A 79 -19.39 -4.80 7.40
C ASN A 79 -20.17 -3.47 7.39
N LYS A 80 -21.14 -3.34 8.29
CA LYS A 80 -22.02 -2.17 8.41
C LYS A 80 -21.63 -1.15 9.50
N HIS A 81 -20.54 -1.39 10.22
CA HIS A 81 -20.09 -0.52 11.29
C HIS A 81 -19.45 0.74 10.70
N ALA A 82 -19.58 1.86 11.42
CA ALA A 82 -19.01 3.14 10.98
C ALA A 82 -17.49 3.09 10.79
N ALA A 83 -16.79 2.22 11.51
CA ALA A 83 -15.34 2.05 11.40
C ALA A 83 -14.93 0.58 11.50
N GLY A 84 -13.80 0.25 10.88
CA GLY A 84 -13.23 -1.09 10.95
C GLY A 84 -12.01 -1.27 10.06
N HIS A 85 -11.57 -2.52 9.94
CA HIS A 85 -10.51 -2.94 9.03
C HIS A 85 -10.89 -4.25 8.33
N PHE A 86 -10.29 -4.49 7.17
CA PHE A 86 -10.43 -5.74 6.43
C PHE A 86 -9.07 -6.28 6.03
N SER A 87 -9.01 -7.59 5.85
CA SER A 87 -7.84 -8.31 5.34
C SER A 87 -8.35 -9.50 4.54
N VAL A 88 -8.09 -9.50 3.24
CA VAL A 88 -8.62 -10.48 2.29
C VAL A 88 -7.50 -10.94 1.38
N THR A 89 -7.32 -12.25 1.24
CA THR A 89 -6.40 -12.84 0.27
C THR A 89 -7.08 -13.06 -1.07
N ALA A 90 -6.48 -12.57 -2.16
CA ALA A 90 -7.01 -12.71 -3.50
C ALA A 90 -6.94 -14.17 -4.00
N ALA A 91 -8.10 -14.80 -4.18
CA ALA A 91 -8.19 -16.16 -4.71
C ALA A 91 -7.95 -16.22 -6.24
N ALA A 92 -8.19 -15.12 -6.94
CA ALA A 92 -8.01 -14.96 -8.38
C ALA A 92 -7.32 -13.63 -8.67
N ALA A 93 -6.55 -13.57 -9.77
CA ALA A 93 -5.96 -12.33 -10.20
C ALA A 93 -7.01 -11.44 -10.88
N GLY A 94 -6.92 -10.12 -10.70
CA GLY A 94 -7.76 -9.15 -11.39
C GLY A 94 -8.19 -7.97 -10.53
N GLU A 95 -9.14 -7.20 -11.07
CA GLU A 95 -9.68 -6.00 -10.44
C GLU A 95 -10.57 -6.36 -9.24
N HIS A 96 -10.13 -6.01 -8.05
CA HIS A 96 -10.92 -6.10 -6.82
C HIS A 96 -11.45 -4.70 -6.50
N HIS A 97 -12.64 -4.66 -5.88
CA HIS A 97 -13.26 -3.40 -5.50
C HIS A 97 -13.46 -3.32 -3.98
N VAL A 98 -13.04 -2.22 -3.38
CA VAL A 98 -13.36 -1.86 -2.00
C VAL A 98 -14.39 -0.74 -2.05
N CYS A 99 -15.64 -1.04 -1.71
CA CYS A 99 -16.76 -0.14 -1.85
C CYS A 99 -17.33 0.26 -0.50
N VAL A 100 -17.75 1.52 -0.37
CA VAL A 100 -18.56 2.01 0.75
C VAL A 100 -19.86 2.57 0.18
N ARG A 101 -20.98 2.08 0.69
CA ARG A 101 -22.33 2.50 0.32
C ARG A 101 -23.00 3.18 1.51
N ASN A 102 -23.60 4.35 1.27
CA ASN A 102 -24.43 5.02 2.26
C ASN A 102 -25.85 4.47 2.18
N GLU A 103 -26.23 3.68 3.17
CA GLU A 103 -27.58 3.13 3.37
C GLU A 103 -28.49 4.08 4.19
N GLY A 104 -27.94 5.18 4.72
CA GLY A 104 -28.65 6.19 5.48
C GLY A 104 -29.35 7.27 4.64
N THR A 105 -29.94 8.24 5.33
CA THR A 105 -30.69 9.35 4.73
C THR A 105 -29.90 10.67 4.64
N THR A 106 -28.72 10.72 5.26
CA THR A 106 -27.88 11.92 5.34
C THR A 106 -26.52 11.68 4.70
N ALA A 107 -25.99 12.71 4.04
CA ALA A 107 -24.63 12.67 3.54
C ALA A 107 -23.63 12.68 4.70
N HIS A 108 -22.53 11.95 4.55
CA HIS A 108 -21.48 11.90 5.56
C HIS A 108 -20.10 11.79 4.90
N GLU A 109 -19.05 11.98 5.69
CA GLU A 109 -17.67 11.87 5.21
C GLU A 109 -17.12 10.46 5.51
N VAL A 110 -16.46 9.87 4.53
CA VAL A 110 -15.80 8.57 4.63
C VAL A 110 -14.31 8.76 4.39
N SER A 111 -13.49 8.24 5.28
CA SER A 111 -12.06 8.04 5.05
C SER A 111 -11.79 6.57 4.82
N LEU A 112 -11.11 6.26 3.71
CA LEU A 112 -10.82 4.90 3.28
C LEU A 112 -9.33 4.77 2.95
N ASN A 113 -8.67 3.81 3.58
CA ASN A 113 -7.29 3.44 3.30
C ASN A 113 -7.26 2.01 2.76
N VAL A 114 -6.60 1.82 1.61
CA VAL A 114 -6.47 0.51 0.96
C VAL A 114 -5.00 0.28 0.64
N LYS A 115 -4.51 -0.90 1.02
CA LYS A 115 -3.13 -1.32 0.83
C LYS A 115 -3.09 -2.72 0.27
N GLN A 116 -2.26 -2.89 -0.75
CA GLN A 116 -1.94 -4.18 -1.33
C GLN A 116 -0.56 -4.64 -0.83
N ALA A 117 -0.47 -5.87 -0.36
CA ALA A 117 0.80 -6.54 -0.10
C ALA A 117 0.92 -7.74 -1.05
N VAL A 118 1.95 -7.73 -1.89
CA VAL A 118 2.25 -8.82 -2.80
C VAL A 118 3.09 -9.85 -2.05
N GLU A 119 2.60 -11.09 -1.98
CA GLU A 119 3.43 -12.22 -1.55
C GLU A 119 4.39 -12.54 -2.70
N VAL A 120 5.67 -12.17 -2.52
CA VAL A 120 6.72 -12.48 -3.49
C VAL A 120 7.42 -13.75 -3.00
N ASP A 121 7.26 -14.85 -3.72
CA ASP A 121 8.04 -16.10 -3.51
C ASP A 121 9.47 -15.97 -4.07
N ASP A 122 10.19 -14.90 -3.72
CA ASP A 122 11.56 -14.68 -4.22
C ASP A 122 12.60 -15.25 -3.26
N HIS A 123 12.70 -16.58 -3.26
CA HIS A 123 13.82 -17.29 -2.65
C HIS A 123 14.61 -18.16 -3.63
N ASN A 124 14.48 -18.00 -4.96
CA ASN A 124 15.18 -18.94 -5.85
C ASN A 124 15.73 -18.45 -7.20
N LEU A 125 15.66 -17.16 -7.57
CA LEU A 125 16.11 -16.76 -8.92
C LEU A 125 17.37 -15.89 -8.99
N VAL A 126 17.86 -15.32 -7.89
CA VAL A 126 19.10 -14.50 -7.91
C VAL A 126 20.30 -15.22 -7.28
N ALA A 127 20.09 -16.18 -6.39
CA ALA A 127 21.19 -16.83 -5.65
C ALA A 127 21.87 -18.01 -6.38
N LYS A 128 21.44 -18.39 -7.59
CA LYS A 128 21.98 -19.56 -8.30
C LYS A 128 22.69 -19.27 -9.63
N GLN A 129 22.65 -18.05 -10.15
CA GLN A 129 23.40 -17.76 -11.38
C GLN A 129 24.89 -17.51 -11.12
N GLU A 130 25.26 -16.93 -9.98
CA GLU A 130 26.68 -16.68 -9.67
C GLU A 130 27.43 -17.91 -9.13
N HIS A 131 26.72 -18.96 -8.68
CA HIS A 131 27.36 -20.17 -8.15
C HIS A 131 27.59 -21.27 -9.20
N ILE A 132 26.88 -21.25 -10.34
CA ILE A 132 27.04 -22.28 -11.38
C ILE A 132 28.27 -21.98 -12.26
N GLU A 133 28.58 -20.72 -12.55
CA GLU A 133 29.76 -20.35 -13.35
C GLU A 133 31.08 -20.60 -12.61
N ALA A 134 31.09 -20.45 -11.28
CA ALA A 134 32.28 -20.70 -10.47
C ALA A 134 32.63 -22.20 -10.34
N ILE A 135 31.65 -23.10 -10.47
CA ILE A 135 31.86 -24.56 -10.35
C ILE A 135 32.37 -25.15 -11.68
N GLU A 136 31.87 -24.66 -12.82
CA GLU A 136 32.32 -25.12 -14.14
C GLU A 136 33.78 -24.71 -14.44
N ALA A 137 34.21 -23.54 -13.96
CA ALA A 137 35.59 -23.07 -14.14
C ALA A 137 36.66 -23.92 -13.41
N GLU A 138 36.29 -24.60 -12.31
CA GLU A 138 37.22 -25.47 -11.58
C GLU A 138 37.30 -26.89 -12.17
N LEU A 139 36.21 -27.39 -12.78
CA LEU A 139 36.21 -28.67 -13.50
C LEU A 139 37.13 -28.66 -14.73
N ASP A 140 37.31 -27.51 -15.38
CA ASP A 140 38.20 -27.36 -16.53
C ASP A 140 39.69 -27.33 -16.14
N ARG A 141 40.02 -26.91 -14.91
CA ARG A 141 41.40 -26.97 -14.40
C ARG A 141 41.84 -28.41 -14.14
N MET A 142 40.97 -29.26 -13.62
CA MET A 142 41.34 -30.65 -13.26
C MET A 142 41.53 -31.55 -14.49
N LYS A 143 40.87 -31.27 -15.62
CA LYS A 143 41.06 -32.03 -16.88
C LYS A 143 42.38 -31.77 -17.59
N LYS A 144 43.06 -30.66 -17.30
CA LYS A 144 44.32 -30.27 -17.98
C LYS A 144 45.58 -30.79 -17.28
N ILE A 145 45.42 -31.51 -16.17
CA ILE A 145 46.52 -32.04 -15.33
C ILE A 145 46.52 -33.57 -15.27
N ALA A 146 45.69 -34.24 -16.09
CA ALA A 146 45.66 -35.69 -16.28
C ALA A 146 46.11 -36.07 -17.69
#